data_AF-A0A197KK93-F1
#
_entry.id   AF-A0A197KK93-F1
#
_cell.length_a   1.000
_cell.length_b   1.000
_cell.length_c   1.000
_cell.angle_alpha   90.00
_cell.angle_beta   90.00
_cell.angle_gamma   90.00
#
_symmetry.space_group_name_H-M   'P 1'
#
loop_
_entity.id
_entity.type
_entity.pdbx_description
1 polymer ?
#
loop_
_entity_poly.entity_id
_entity_poly.type
_entity_poly.pdbx_seq_one_letter_code
_entity_poly.pdbx_strand_id
1 'polypeptide(L)'
;GRPPFATVLEFRGKVFSGGGDKDEYTLANFLKTYGTRLQGSPSGVTLPLAHGKGLNTAVSGAIAQTLPSQIDRLKWQFGLAGPYRKYKDEWKLATVFVGANNLCAACTDGDNLPAVADPEDYAVALKAALIDLRDSIGPTFVNLVGIFDVSLVYELSRGYPYCEMLFDKMPVPICSCASSEEDNRKSKLSLFFSLTVVWIDCIESSWIQVLALTILFYLFCRGGRPCREIQ
;
A
#
# COMPACT_ATOMS: atom_id res chain seq x y z
N GLY A 1 -15.18 -10.76 20.75
CA GLY A 1 -15.39 -9.56 19.92
C GLY A 1 -14.43 -8.48 20.38
N ARG A 2 -13.81 -7.74 19.47
CA ARG A 2 -12.89 -6.63 19.83
C ARG A 2 -13.73 -5.40 20.24
N PRO A 3 -13.39 -4.69 21.33
CA PRO A 3 -14.16 -3.55 21.83
C PRO A 3 -14.15 -2.36 20.86
N PRO A 4 -15.16 -1.46 20.94
CA PRO A 4 -15.44 -0.38 19.98
C PRO A 4 -14.44 0.80 20.02
N PHE A 5 -13.41 0.75 20.86
CA PHE A 5 -12.24 1.59 20.68
C PHE A 5 -11.27 0.82 19.81
N ALA A 6 -11.49 0.86 18.50
CA ALA A 6 -10.43 0.49 17.59
C ALA A 6 -9.22 1.35 17.93
N THR A 7 -8.22 0.67 18.47
CA THR A 7 -7.01 1.28 19.00
C THR A 7 -6.47 2.29 18.00
N VAL A 8 -6.14 3.49 18.48
CA VAL A 8 -5.41 4.58 17.81
C VAL A 8 -3.98 4.11 17.47
N LEU A 9 -3.79 2.85 17.09
CA LEU A 9 -2.50 2.19 16.96
C LEU A 9 -2.42 1.57 15.58
N GLU A 10 -1.28 1.74 14.93
CA GLU A 10 -0.98 1.13 13.66
C GLU A 10 -0.31 -0.23 13.91
N PHE A 11 -0.97 -1.31 13.49
CA PHE A 11 -0.50 -2.68 13.70
C PHE A 11 0.59 -3.07 12.69
N ARG A 12 1.77 -2.47 12.84
CA ARG A 12 2.91 -2.66 11.94
C ARG A 12 3.32 -4.13 11.83
N GLY A 13 3.25 -4.89 12.92
CA GLY A 13 3.59 -6.31 12.95
C GLY A 13 2.63 -7.23 12.19
N LYS A 14 1.42 -6.75 11.84
CA LYS A 14 0.37 -7.53 11.16
C LYS A 14 0.22 -7.19 9.67
N VAL A 15 1.03 -6.27 9.13
CA VAL A 15 0.89 -5.84 7.73
C VAL A 15 1.18 -7.01 6.78
N PHE A 16 0.29 -7.24 5.81
CA PHE A 16 0.36 -8.40 4.91
C PHE A 16 1.70 -8.49 4.17
N SER A 17 2.31 -7.36 3.81
CA SER A 17 3.51 -7.30 2.98
C SER A 17 4.82 -7.60 3.71
N GLY A 18 4.86 -7.50 5.04
CA GLY A 18 6.14 -7.58 5.75
C GLY A 18 6.09 -7.68 7.28
N GLY A 19 4.90 -7.76 7.87
CA GLY A 19 4.73 -7.84 9.32
C GLY A 19 5.38 -9.09 9.92
N GLY A 20 5.97 -8.95 11.10
CA GLY A 20 6.75 -9.99 11.79
C GLY A 20 6.12 -10.49 13.09
N ASP A 21 4.88 -10.10 13.41
CA ASP A 21 4.19 -10.66 14.57
C ASP A 21 3.99 -12.16 14.41
N LYS A 22 4.09 -12.88 15.53
CA LYS A 22 3.94 -14.34 15.53
C LYS A 22 2.52 -14.73 15.10
N ASP A 23 2.42 -15.80 14.33
CA ASP A 23 1.14 -16.42 13.91
C ASP A 23 0.26 -15.52 13.01
N GLU A 24 0.83 -14.49 12.38
CA GLU A 24 0.16 -13.66 11.39
C GLU A 24 0.43 -14.12 9.95
N TYR A 25 -0.59 -14.04 9.10
CA TYR A 25 -0.51 -14.37 7.67
C TYR A 25 0.12 -13.23 6.87
N THR A 26 1.43 -13.08 6.99
CA THR A 26 2.21 -12.07 6.26
C THR A 26 3.20 -12.73 5.30
N LEU A 27 3.57 -12.01 4.26
CA LEU A 27 4.60 -12.43 3.30
C LEU A 27 5.93 -12.72 4.00
N ALA A 28 6.31 -11.91 5.00
CA ALA A 28 7.52 -12.14 5.77
C ALA A 28 7.45 -13.45 6.58
N ASN A 29 6.32 -13.75 7.24
CA ASN A 29 6.19 -15.00 7.99
C ASN A 29 6.12 -16.21 7.06
N PHE A 30 5.46 -16.09 5.91
CA PHE A 30 5.46 -17.14 4.89
C PHE A 30 6.88 -17.41 4.37
N LEU A 31 7.65 -16.39 4.00
CA LEU A 31 9.03 -16.58 3.53
C LEU A 31 9.93 -17.22 4.59
N LYS A 32 9.74 -16.90 5.89
CA LYS A 32 10.48 -17.53 6.99
C LYS A 32 10.26 -19.05 7.08
N THR A 33 9.10 -19.58 6.67
CA THR A 33 8.86 -21.04 6.73
C THR A 33 9.77 -21.83 5.79
N TYR A 34 10.30 -21.18 4.75
CA TYR A 34 11.24 -21.78 3.79
C TYR A 34 12.71 -21.61 4.21
N GLY A 35 12.97 -21.32 5.48
CA GLY A 35 14.34 -21.24 6.03
C GLY A 35 15.07 -19.93 5.76
N THR A 36 14.38 -18.90 5.23
CA THR A 36 15.00 -17.59 5.03
C THR A 36 15.16 -16.83 6.35
N ARG A 37 16.38 -16.33 6.60
CA ARG A 37 16.67 -15.46 7.75
C ARG A 37 16.32 -14.01 7.40
N LEU A 38 15.03 -13.69 7.40
CA LEU A 38 14.55 -12.34 7.10
C LEU A 38 14.88 -11.36 8.21
N GLN A 39 15.16 -10.12 7.81
CA GLN A 39 15.50 -9.02 8.71
C GLN A 39 14.67 -7.80 8.36
N GLY A 40 14.41 -6.95 9.36
CA GLY A 40 13.72 -5.68 9.15
C GLY A 40 12.19 -5.72 9.18
N SER A 41 11.56 -6.90 9.29
CA SER A 41 10.12 -6.99 9.55
C SER A 41 9.73 -6.24 10.83
N PRO A 42 8.78 -5.29 10.78
CA PRO A 42 8.23 -4.69 11.99
C PRO A 42 7.49 -5.73 12.84
N SER A 43 7.44 -5.52 14.16
CA SER A 43 6.58 -6.25 15.09
C SER A 43 5.76 -5.28 15.94
N GLY A 44 4.64 -5.72 16.51
CA GLY A 44 3.75 -4.96 17.37
C GLY A 44 3.15 -3.72 16.69
N VAL A 45 2.96 -2.68 17.48
CA VAL A 45 2.22 -1.47 17.09
C VAL A 45 3.10 -0.22 17.09
N THR A 46 2.61 0.85 16.46
CA THR A 46 3.06 2.24 16.62
C THR A 46 1.87 3.15 16.90
N LEU A 47 2.15 4.37 17.37
CA LEU A 47 1.18 5.46 17.32
C LEU A 47 0.89 5.85 15.85
N PRO A 48 -0.23 6.53 15.56
CA PRO A 48 -0.54 7.01 14.23
C PRO A 48 0.50 8.01 13.77
N LEU A 49 0.72 8.08 12.45
CA LEU A 49 1.68 9.01 11.82
C LEU A 49 3.13 8.78 12.26
N ALA A 50 3.43 7.65 12.90
CA ALA A 50 4.81 7.25 13.11
C ALA A 50 5.50 7.12 11.74
N HIS A 51 6.75 7.60 11.66
CA HIS A 51 7.58 7.49 10.45
C HIS A 51 8.08 6.06 10.20
N GLY A 52 7.23 5.05 10.41
CA GLY A 52 7.52 3.64 10.22
C GLY A 52 8.09 2.92 11.45
N LYS A 53 8.33 1.61 11.29
CA LYS A 53 8.93 0.70 12.28
C LYS A 53 9.75 -0.37 11.57
N GLY A 54 10.97 -0.65 12.04
CA GLY A 54 11.88 -1.51 11.29
C GLY A 54 12.14 -0.95 9.89
N LEU A 55 12.12 -1.82 8.86
CA LEU A 55 12.20 -1.44 7.45
C LEU A 55 10.84 -1.08 6.83
N ASN A 56 9.73 -1.17 7.58
CA ASN A 56 8.47 -0.61 7.13
C ASN A 56 8.50 0.90 7.37
N THR A 57 8.72 1.66 6.31
CA THR A 57 8.77 3.14 6.32
C THR A 57 7.45 3.79 5.92
N ALA A 58 6.37 3.02 5.76
CA ALA A 58 5.06 3.53 5.38
C ALA A 58 4.51 4.50 6.43
N VAL A 59 3.89 5.58 5.97
CA VAL A 59 3.25 6.59 6.81
C VAL A 59 1.78 6.67 6.45
N SER A 60 0.90 6.67 7.44
CA SER A 60 -0.54 6.85 7.23
C SER A 60 -0.81 8.18 6.52
N GLY A 61 -1.70 8.17 5.52
CA GLY A 61 -2.01 9.36 4.71
C GLY A 61 -0.99 9.68 3.62
N ALA A 62 0.10 8.91 3.47
CA ALA A 62 1.09 9.16 2.43
C ALA A 62 0.50 9.04 1.00
N ILE A 63 0.92 9.97 0.15
CA ILE A 63 0.65 10.00 -1.31
C ILE A 63 1.94 9.71 -2.07
N ALA A 64 1.86 9.40 -3.37
CA ALA A 64 3.03 9.10 -4.20
C ALA A 64 4.11 10.18 -4.14
N GLN A 65 3.70 11.45 -4.11
CA GLN A 65 4.55 12.64 -4.03
C GLN A 65 5.36 12.71 -2.73
N THR A 66 4.94 11.99 -1.68
CA THR A 66 5.63 11.95 -0.38
C THR A 66 6.53 10.72 -0.18
N LEU A 67 6.55 9.78 -1.14
CA LEU A 67 7.43 8.61 -1.10
C LEU A 67 8.92 8.95 -0.92
N PRO A 68 9.47 10.04 -1.48
CA PRO A 68 10.89 10.38 -1.27
C PRO A 68 11.29 10.41 0.21
N SER A 69 10.43 10.93 1.10
CA SER A 69 10.71 10.95 2.54
C SER A 69 10.83 9.55 3.18
N GLN A 70 10.06 8.58 2.67
CA GLN A 70 10.10 7.18 3.13
C GLN A 70 11.34 6.46 2.57
N ILE A 71 11.76 6.81 1.36
CA ILE A 71 12.99 6.28 0.73
C ILE A 71 14.22 6.88 1.42
N ASP A 72 14.24 8.16 1.73
CA ASP A 72 15.34 8.80 2.45
C ASP A 72 15.56 8.17 3.84
N ARG A 73 14.48 7.76 4.50
CA ARG A 73 14.58 6.94 5.71
C ARG A 73 15.26 5.59 5.45
N LEU A 74 14.91 4.90 4.37
CA LEU A 74 15.60 3.66 3.98
C LEU A 74 17.08 3.92 3.66
N LYS A 75 17.42 4.99 2.94
CA LYS A 75 18.80 5.40 2.67
C LYS A 75 19.58 5.58 3.96
N TRP A 76 19.01 6.29 4.93
CA TRP A 76 19.62 6.44 6.25
C TRP A 76 19.78 5.09 6.96
N GLN A 77 18.75 4.23 6.92
CA GLN A 77 18.77 2.92 7.58
C GLN A 77 19.84 1.96 7.02
N PHE A 78 20.12 2.03 5.72
CA PHE A 78 21.18 1.25 5.06
C PHE A 78 22.51 2.00 4.95
N GLY A 79 22.55 3.29 5.31
CA GLY A 79 23.73 4.14 5.23
C GLY A 79 24.81 3.79 6.26
N LEU A 80 25.91 4.54 6.25
CA LEU A 80 27.11 4.23 7.06
C LEU A 80 26.85 4.17 8.58
N ALA A 81 25.89 4.93 9.10
CA ALA A 81 25.50 4.93 10.50
C ALA A 81 24.17 4.20 10.76
N GLY A 82 23.61 3.56 9.72
CA GLY A 82 22.27 2.97 9.77
C GLY A 82 22.25 1.60 10.45
N PRO A 83 21.16 1.26 11.18
CA PRO A 83 21.02 -0.03 11.87
C PRO A 83 21.00 -1.24 10.93
N TYR A 84 20.72 -1.04 9.64
CA TYR A 84 20.67 -2.09 8.63
C TYR A 84 21.84 -2.04 7.65
N ARG A 85 22.90 -1.26 7.94
CA ARG A 85 24.10 -1.13 7.08
C ARG A 85 24.64 -2.47 6.59
N LYS A 86 24.72 -3.48 7.46
CA LYS A 86 25.25 -4.81 7.10
C LYS A 86 24.43 -5.57 6.06
N TYR A 87 23.22 -5.10 5.75
CA TYR A 87 22.33 -5.66 4.73
C TYR A 87 22.26 -4.79 3.47
N LYS A 88 23.12 -3.76 3.33
CA LYS A 88 23.09 -2.82 2.19
C LYS A 88 23.24 -3.54 0.84
N ASP A 89 24.08 -4.56 0.76
CA ASP A 89 24.36 -5.30 -0.47
C ASP A 89 23.58 -6.63 -0.60
N GLU A 90 22.76 -6.96 0.41
CA GLU A 90 21.89 -8.14 0.39
C GLU A 90 20.62 -7.90 -0.43
N TRP A 91 20.02 -8.96 -0.97
CA TRP A 91 18.74 -8.86 -1.66
C TRP A 91 17.61 -8.44 -0.72
N LYS A 92 16.77 -7.51 -1.19
CA LYS A 92 15.61 -6.99 -0.46
C LYS A 92 14.34 -7.24 -1.28
N LEU A 93 13.23 -7.46 -0.59
CA LEU A 93 11.90 -7.43 -1.20
C LEU A 93 11.19 -6.16 -0.70
N ALA A 94 11.06 -5.17 -1.58
CA ALA A 94 10.36 -3.93 -1.28
C ALA A 94 8.94 -4.00 -1.85
N THR A 95 7.93 -3.85 -0.98
CA THR A 95 6.54 -3.72 -1.41
C THR A 95 6.15 -2.25 -1.42
N VAL A 96 5.78 -1.73 -2.59
CA VAL A 96 5.28 -0.36 -2.76
C VAL A 96 3.77 -0.43 -2.95
N PHE A 97 3.01 0.12 -2.00
CA PHE A 97 1.56 0.17 -2.06
C PHE A 97 1.07 1.57 -1.67
N VAL A 98 0.80 2.38 -2.70
CA VAL A 98 0.56 3.83 -2.57
C VAL A 98 -0.34 4.32 -3.70
N GLY A 99 -1.25 5.24 -3.38
CA GLY A 99 -2.21 5.77 -4.35
C GLY A 99 -3.64 5.89 -3.82
N ALA A 100 -4.01 5.13 -2.78
CA ALA A 100 -5.34 5.25 -2.17
C ALA A 100 -5.59 6.68 -1.63
N ASN A 101 -4.59 7.33 -1.04
CA ASN A 101 -4.73 8.72 -0.57
C ASN A 101 -4.76 9.73 -1.73
N ASN A 102 -4.07 9.45 -2.86
CA ASN A 102 -4.16 10.26 -4.08
C ASN A 102 -5.60 10.21 -4.63
N LEU A 103 -6.17 9.00 -4.68
CA LEU A 103 -7.58 8.79 -5.04
C LEU A 103 -8.53 9.51 -4.10
N CYS A 104 -8.32 9.43 -2.79
CA CYS A 104 -9.17 10.12 -1.83
C CYS A 104 -9.10 11.65 -1.97
N ALA A 105 -7.97 12.20 -2.41
CA ALA A 105 -7.88 13.62 -2.73
C ALA A 105 -8.70 13.99 -3.99
N ALA A 106 -8.88 13.08 -4.96
CA ALA A 106 -9.77 13.29 -6.10
C ALA A 106 -11.25 13.46 -5.68
N CYS A 107 -11.57 13.02 -4.46
CA CYS A 107 -12.92 12.98 -3.92
C CYS A 107 -13.35 14.29 -3.24
N THR A 108 -12.50 15.31 -3.17
CA THR A 108 -12.89 16.61 -2.62
C THR A 108 -13.94 17.27 -3.49
N ASP A 109 -14.88 18.00 -2.87
CA ASP A 109 -15.91 18.76 -3.58
C ASP A 109 -15.28 19.98 -4.27
N GLY A 110 -15.52 20.12 -5.58
CA GLY A 110 -14.99 21.21 -6.40
C GLY A 110 -14.79 20.79 -7.87
N ASP A 111 -14.75 21.77 -8.77
CA ASP A 111 -14.65 21.53 -10.22
C ASP A 111 -13.23 21.16 -10.68
N ASN A 112 -12.21 21.37 -9.83
CA ASN A 112 -10.82 21.12 -10.15
C ASN A 112 -10.26 19.95 -9.32
N LEU A 113 -9.64 18.99 -10.00
CA LEU A 113 -8.85 17.93 -9.35
C LEU A 113 -7.63 18.57 -8.67
N PRO A 114 -7.36 18.26 -7.39
CA PRO A 114 -6.10 18.64 -6.77
C PRO A 114 -4.92 18.05 -7.54
N ALA A 115 -3.80 18.76 -7.68
CA ALA A 115 -2.59 18.25 -8.35
C ALA A 115 -2.10 16.92 -7.74
N VAL A 116 -2.31 16.72 -6.44
CA VAL A 116 -1.98 15.44 -5.78
C VAL A 116 -2.86 14.27 -6.25
N ALA A 117 -4.02 14.54 -6.84
CA ALA A 117 -4.96 13.57 -7.38
C ALA A 117 -4.86 13.43 -8.91
N ASP A 118 -4.05 14.28 -9.55
CA ASP A 118 -3.81 14.23 -10.99
C ASP A 118 -3.07 12.93 -11.36
N PRO A 119 -3.59 12.13 -12.31
CA PRO A 119 -3.00 10.84 -12.68
C PRO A 119 -1.58 10.95 -13.23
N GLU A 120 -1.28 11.98 -14.02
CA GLU A 120 0.03 12.24 -14.57
C GLU A 120 1.03 12.61 -13.47
N ASP A 121 0.65 13.50 -12.54
CA ASP A 121 1.49 13.85 -11.39
C ASP A 121 1.74 12.65 -10.46
N TYR A 122 0.72 11.79 -10.24
CA TYR A 122 0.88 10.53 -9.51
C TYR A 122 1.90 9.61 -10.19
N ALA A 123 1.77 9.41 -11.51
CA ALA A 123 2.64 8.53 -12.28
C ALA A 123 4.09 9.03 -12.28
N VAL A 124 4.30 10.33 -12.48
CA VAL A 124 5.62 10.96 -12.42
C VAL A 124 6.26 10.77 -11.04
N ALA A 125 5.50 11.02 -9.96
CA ALA A 125 5.99 10.86 -8.60
C ALA A 125 6.33 9.40 -8.27
N LEU A 126 5.47 8.45 -8.64
CA LEU A 126 5.71 7.03 -8.43
C LEU A 126 6.95 6.56 -9.20
N LYS A 127 7.08 6.94 -10.47
CA LYS A 127 8.25 6.61 -11.29
C LYS A 127 9.55 7.15 -10.67
N ALA A 128 9.55 8.41 -10.23
CA ALA A 128 10.70 9.00 -9.57
C ALA A 128 11.09 8.24 -8.29
N ALA A 129 10.10 7.86 -7.47
CA ALA A 129 10.32 7.08 -6.27
C ALA A 129 10.89 5.67 -6.58
N LEU A 130 10.40 5.00 -7.60
CA LEU A 130 10.91 3.67 -8.02
C LEU A 130 12.35 3.74 -8.53
N ILE A 131 12.68 4.79 -9.29
CA ILE A 131 14.05 5.06 -9.75
C ILE A 131 14.98 5.30 -8.56
N ASP A 132 14.58 6.15 -7.61
CA ASP A 132 15.38 6.43 -6.42
C ASP A 132 15.57 5.18 -5.54
N LEU A 133 14.53 4.35 -5.39
CA LEU A 133 14.63 3.08 -4.67
C LEU A 133 15.66 2.14 -5.32
N ARG A 134 15.61 1.99 -6.64
CA ARG A 134 16.56 1.19 -7.44
C ARG A 134 17.99 1.68 -7.25
N ASP A 135 18.20 2.98 -7.34
CA ASP A 135 19.55 3.57 -7.36
C ASP A 135 20.16 3.66 -5.95
N SER A 136 19.33 3.81 -4.91
CA SER A 136 19.81 4.16 -3.59
C SER A 136 19.82 3.03 -2.56
N ILE A 137 19.02 1.97 -2.72
CA ILE A 137 18.83 0.94 -1.67
C ILE A 137 19.66 -0.33 -1.89
N GLY A 138 20.18 -0.55 -3.10
CA GLY A 138 20.95 -1.75 -3.47
C GLY A 138 20.06 -2.84 -4.07
N PRO A 139 20.52 -4.10 -4.17
CA PRO A 139 19.77 -5.18 -4.81
C PRO A 139 18.37 -5.34 -4.22
N THR A 140 17.33 -5.06 -5.01
CA THR A 140 15.95 -4.98 -4.54
C THR A 140 15.00 -5.53 -5.60
N PHE A 141 14.20 -6.52 -5.22
CA PHE A 141 12.99 -6.89 -5.94
C PHE A 141 11.86 -5.95 -5.51
N VAL A 142 11.26 -5.26 -6.47
CA VAL A 142 10.13 -4.37 -6.21
C VAL A 142 8.83 -5.09 -6.55
N ASN A 143 7.99 -5.27 -5.53
CA ASN A 143 6.60 -5.68 -5.64
C ASN A 143 5.72 -4.43 -5.62
N LEU A 144 5.34 -3.95 -6.81
CA LEU A 144 4.43 -2.80 -6.94
C LEU A 144 2.98 -3.31 -6.88
N VAL A 145 2.27 -2.94 -5.83
CA VAL A 145 0.89 -3.36 -5.61
C VAL A 145 -0.04 -2.33 -6.22
N GLY A 146 -0.84 -2.76 -7.22
CA GLY A 146 -1.88 -1.93 -7.81
C GLY A 146 -2.91 -1.52 -6.77
N ILE A 147 -3.42 -0.29 -6.90
CA ILE A 147 -4.57 0.14 -6.11
C ILE A 147 -5.80 -0.68 -6.53
N PHE A 148 -6.58 -1.16 -5.57
CA PHE A 148 -7.86 -1.81 -5.85
C PHE A 148 -8.96 -0.75 -5.95
N ASP A 149 -10.08 -1.09 -6.59
CA ASP A 149 -11.25 -0.22 -6.66
C ASP A 149 -11.75 0.11 -5.24
N VAL A 150 -11.46 1.33 -4.78
CA VAL A 150 -11.78 1.76 -3.42
C VAL A 150 -13.28 1.90 -3.20
N SER A 151 -14.11 1.95 -4.26
CA SER A 151 -15.57 1.94 -4.12
C SER A 151 -16.09 0.65 -3.50
N LEU A 152 -15.39 -0.48 -3.72
CA LEU A 152 -15.76 -1.78 -3.18
C LEU A 152 -15.51 -1.90 -1.68
N VAL A 153 -14.63 -1.06 -1.11
CA VAL A 153 -14.27 -1.15 0.32
C VAL A 153 -15.48 -0.95 1.20
N TYR A 154 -16.37 -0.01 0.86
CA TYR A 154 -17.57 0.26 1.63
C TYR A 154 -18.44 -0.99 1.74
N GLU A 155 -18.77 -1.61 0.61
CA GLU A 155 -19.62 -2.81 0.55
C GLU A 155 -18.95 -4.04 1.18
N LEU A 156 -17.65 -4.25 0.94
CA LEU A 156 -16.91 -5.37 1.53
C LEU A 156 -16.74 -5.23 3.05
N SER A 157 -16.85 -4.01 3.56
CA SER A 157 -16.68 -3.72 4.99
C SER A 157 -17.96 -3.87 5.81
N ARG A 158 -19.12 -4.07 5.16
CA ARG A 158 -20.41 -4.27 5.84
C ARG A 158 -20.37 -5.50 6.74
N GLY A 159 -20.98 -5.40 7.93
CA GLY A 159 -20.99 -6.47 8.93
C GLY A 159 -19.73 -6.57 9.79
N TYR A 160 -18.73 -5.70 9.58
CA TYR A 160 -17.60 -5.52 10.48
C TYR A 160 -17.82 -4.26 11.34
N PRO A 161 -18.12 -4.41 12.65
CA PRO A 161 -18.48 -3.26 13.51
C PRO A 161 -17.43 -2.15 13.54
N TYR A 162 -16.15 -2.51 13.40
CA TYR A 162 -15.07 -1.54 13.29
C TYR A 162 -15.20 -0.67 12.03
N CYS A 163 -15.41 -1.29 10.89
CA CYS A 163 -15.51 -0.57 9.63
C CYS A 163 -16.80 0.24 9.54
N GLU A 164 -17.91 -0.28 10.05
CA GLU A 164 -19.17 0.46 10.15
C GLU A 164 -19.01 1.69 11.07
N MET A 165 -18.26 1.57 12.16
CA MET A 165 -17.92 2.72 12.99
C MET A 165 -17.09 3.76 12.23
N LEU A 166 -16.09 3.33 11.44
CA LEU A 166 -15.25 4.23 10.66
C LEU A 166 -15.99 4.92 9.51
N PHE A 167 -16.79 4.18 8.74
CA PHE A 167 -17.44 4.70 7.54
C PHE A 167 -18.79 5.38 7.82
N ASP A 168 -19.58 4.89 8.79
CA ASP A 168 -20.94 5.39 9.02
C ASP A 168 -21.08 6.29 10.25
N LYS A 169 -20.15 6.20 11.23
CA LYS A 169 -20.30 6.86 12.55
C LYS A 169 -19.19 7.85 12.89
N MET A 170 -18.04 7.80 12.21
CA MET A 170 -16.95 8.74 12.45
C MET A 170 -17.20 10.05 11.70
N PRO A 171 -17.10 11.22 12.36
CA PRO A 171 -17.37 12.52 11.74
C PRO A 171 -16.27 13.01 10.78
N VAL A 172 -15.22 12.22 10.54
CA VAL A 172 -14.12 12.55 9.62
C VAL A 172 -14.13 11.53 8.50
N PRO A 173 -14.57 11.88 7.27
CA PRO A 173 -14.53 10.95 6.16
C PRO A 173 -13.06 10.65 5.83
N ILE A 174 -12.63 9.42 6.04
CA ILE A 174 -11.29 8.94 5.67
C ILE A 174 -11.07 9.12 4.15
N CYS A 175 -12.14 9.00 3.37
CA CYS A 175 -12.18 9.17 1.93
C CYS A 175 -13.61 9.52 1.52
N SER A 176 -13.86 10.73 1.00
CA SER A 176 -15.23 11.17 0.69
C SER A 176 -15.90 10.35 -0.42
N CYS A 177 -15.15 9.73 -1.35
CA CYS A 177 -15.73 8.81 -2.34
C CYS A 177 -16.16 7.46 -1.75
N ALA A 178 -15.67 7.05 -0.58
CA ALA A 178 -16.09 5.76 -0.02
C ALA A 178 -17.53 5.83 0.52
N SER A 179 -17.95 7.01 0.98
CA SER A 179 -19.25 7.28 1.59
C SER A 179 -20.25 7.99 0.67
N SER A 180 -19.87 8.33 -0.57
CA SER A 180 -20.76 9.02 -1.53
C SER A 180 -21.68 8.04 -2.28
N GLU A 181 -22.71 8.58 -2.93
CA GLU A 181 -23.63 7.80 -3.78
C GLU A 181 -22.87 7.03 -4.88
N GLU A 182 -23.34 5.83 -5.19
CA GLU A 182 -22.62 4.82 -5.99
C GLU A 182 -22.12 5.36 -7.34
N ASP A 183 -22.89 6.21 -8.01
CA ASP A 183 -22.52 6.82 -9.30
C ASP A 183 -21.38 7.83 -9.17
N ASN A 184 -21.32 8.57 -8.06
CA ASN A 184 -20.22 9.49 -7.75
C ASN A 184 -18.95 8.73 -7.33
N ARG A 185 -19.11 7.55 -6.70
CA ARG A 185 -17.98 6.63 -6.43
C ARG A 185 -17.34 6.15 -7.73
N LYS A 186 -18.14 5.62 -8.65
CA LYS A 186 -17.66 4.95 -9.87
C LYS A 186 -17.07 5.93 -10.91
N SER A 187 -17.70 7.10 -11.10
CA SER A 187 -17.27 8.08 -12.11
C SER A 187 -15.89 8.68 -11.84
N LYS A 188 -15.61 9.09 -10.59
CA LYS A 188 -14.30 9.65 -10.19
C LYS A 188 -13.19 8.60 -10.18
N LEU A 189 -13.53 7.34 -9.88
CA LEU A 189 -12.55 6.23 -9.83
C LEU A 189 -12.17 5.71 -11.21
N SER A 190 -13.12 5.64 -12.15
CA SER A 190 -12.86 5.19 -13.52
C SER A 190 -11.73 5.96 -14.20
N LEU A 191 -11.63 7.28 -13.97
CA LEU A 191 -10.60 8.12 -14.59
C LEU A 191 -9.18 7.74 -14.14
N PHE A 192 -9.00 7.51 -12.84
CA PHE A 192 -7.70 7.16 -12.26
C PHE A 192 -7.25 5.75 -12.64
N PHE A 193 -8.19 4.80 -12.70
CA PHE A 193 -7.91 3.42 -13.09
C PHE A 193 -7.51 3.29 -14.56
N SER A 194 -8.20 3.99 -15.48
CA SER A 194 -7.87 3.96 -16.90
C SER A 194 -6.47 4.49 -17.20
N LEU A 195 -5.98 5.47 -16.45
CA LEU A 195 -4.65 6.07 -16.66
C LEU A 195 -3.52 5.30 -15.94
N THR A 196 -3.82 4.64 -14.81
CA THR A 196 -2.83 3.81 -14.09
C THR A 196 -2.52 2.51 -14.83
N VAL A 197 -3.53 1.87 -15.45
CA VAL A 197 -3.37 0.60 -16.18
C VAL A 197 -2.48 0.78 -17.43
N VAL A 198 -2.67 1.87 -18.18
CA VAL A 198 -1.85 2.19 -19.38
C VAL A 198 -0.35 2.37 -19.03
N TRP A 199 -0.04 2.75 -17.78
CA TRP A 199 1.33 2.98 -17.34
C TRP A 199 2.05 1.76 -16.78
N ILE A 200 1.33 0.79 -16.19
CA ILE A 200 1.94 -0.49 -15.78
C ILE A 200 2.55 -1.18 -17.02
N ASP A 201 1.85 -1.12 -18.16
CA ASP A 201 2.33 -1.61 -19.46
C ASP A 201 3.60 -0.87 -19.96
N CYS A 202 3.77 0.43 -19.62
CA CYS A 202 4.99 1.20 -19.91
C CYS A 202 6.16 0.89 -18.95
N ILE A 203 5.88 0.46 -17.72
CA ILE A 203 6.92 0.09 -16.74
C ILE A 203 7.48 -1.29 -17.07
N GLU A 204 6.66 -2.25 -17.50
CA GLU A 204 7.13 -3.58 -17.94
C GLU A 204 8.04 -3.54 -19.17
N SER A 205 7.89 -2.51 -20.02
CA SER A 205 8.76 -2.28 -21.19
C SER A 205 10.07 -1.55 -20.88
N SER A 206 10.29 -1.17 -19.61
CA SER A 206 11.49 -0.50 -19.12
C SER A 206 12.29 -1.44 -18.23
N TRP A 207 13.63 -1.43 -18.33
CA TRP A 207 14.65 -2.30 -17.70
C TRP A 207 14.63 -2.56 -16.17
N ILE A 208 13.54 -2.23 -15.47
CA ILE A 208 13.34 -2.55 -14.06
C ILE A 208 12.72 -3.95 -14.00
N GLN A 209 13.35 -4.89 -13.28
CA GLN A 209 12.68 -6.15 -12.88
C GLN A 209 11.60 -5.84 -11.82
N VAL A 210 10.58 -5.06 -12.18
CA VAL A 210 9.35 -4.97 -11.42
C VAL A 210 8.62 -6.27 -11.71
N LEU A 211 8.56 -7.14 -10.70
CA LEU A 211 7.48 -8.11 -10.70
C LEU A 211 6.22 -7.28 -10.43
N ALA A 212 5.49 -6.93 -11.50
CA ALA A 212 4.10 -6.53 -11.42
C ALA A 212 3.31 -7.78 -11.02
N LEU A 213 3.58 -8.26 -9.82
CA LEU A 213 2.81 -9.28 -9.17
C LEU A 213 1.55 -8.56 -8.74
N THR A 214 0.57 -8.54 -9.65
CA THR A 214 -0.84 -8.46 -9.27
C THR A 214 -1.13 -9.71 -8.43
N ILE A 215 -0.60 -9.76 -7.20
CA ILE A 215 -1.09 -10.67 -6.18
C ILE A 215 -2.43 -10.07 -5.79
N LEU A 216 -3.42 -10.35 -6.64
CA LEU A 216 -4.79 -10.53 -6.22
C LEU A 216 -4.71 -11.54 -5.08
N PHE A 217 -4.67 -11.05 -3.84
CA PHE A 217 -5.16 -11.79 -2.70
C PHE A 217 -6.67 -11.99 -2.90
N TYR A 218 -7.05 -12.81 -3.88
CA TYR A 218 -8.31 -13.54 -3.88
C TYR A 218 -8.20 -14.63 -2.81
N LEU A 219 -8.11 -14.19 -1.55
CA LEU A 219 -8.32 -15.03 -0.37
C LEU A 219 -9.63 -14.58 0.29
N PHE A 220 -10.69 -14.58 -0.51
CA PHE A 220 -12.04 -14.85 -0.03
C PHE A 220 -12.57 -16.07 -0.77
N CYS A 221 -12.12 -17.25 -0.34
CA CYS A 221 -12.90 -18.47 -0.55
C CYS A 221 -14.24 -18.27 0.16
N ARG A 222 -15.30 -17.98 -0.58
CA ARG A 222 -16.67 -18.15 -0.11
C ARG A 222 -17.50 -18.86 -1.17
N GLY A 223 -17.72 -20.16 -0.98
CA GLY A 223 -18.83 -20.89 -1.58
C GLY A 223 -18.58 -21.64 -2.89
N GLY A 224 -17.68 -22.63 -2.88
CA GLY A 224 -17.92 -23.92 -3.55
C GLY A 224 -18.20 -23.96 -5.07
N ARG A 225 -17.66 -23.08 -5.91
CA ARG A 225 -17.61 -23.29 -7.37
C ARG A 225 -16.25 -22.95 -7.97
N PRO A 226 -15.74 -23.73 -8.95
CA PRO A 226 -14.44 -23.50 -9.56
C PRO A 226 -14.48 -22.25 -10.44
N CYS A 227 -13.46 -21.39 -10.30
CA CYS A 227 -13.24 -20.23 -11.14
C CYS A 227 -13.04 -20.69 -12.60
N ARG A 228 -13.82 -20.15 -13.54
CA ARG A 228 -13.49 -20.24 -14.97
C ARG A 228 -12.37 -19.26 -15.27
N GLU A 229 -11.34 -19.76 -15.96
CA GLU A 229 -10.32 -18.97 -16.63
C GLU A 229 -10.98 -17.96 -17.57
N ILE A 230 -10.54 -16.70 -17.49
CA ILE A 230 -10.74 -15.71 -18.55
C ILE A 230 -9.38 -15.62 -19.24
N GLN A 231 -9.36 -15.99 -20.53
CA GLN A 231 -8.22 -15.87 -21.44
C GLN A 231 -7.78 -14.43 -21.63
#